data_AF-A0A2T4N7Y6-F1
#
_entry.id   AF-A0A2T4N7Y6-F1
#
_cell.length_a   1.000
_cell.length_b   1.000
_cell.length_c   1.000
_cell.angle_alpha   90.00
_cell.angle_beta   90.00
_cell.angle_gamma   90.00
#
_symmetry.space_group_name_H-M   'P 1'
#
loop_
_entity.id
_entity.type
_entity.pdbx_description
1 polymer ?
#
loop_
_entity_poly.entity_id
_entity_poly.type
_entity_poly.pdbx_seq_one_letter_code
_entity_poly.pdbx_strand_id
1 'polypeptide(L)'
;MEENKALFDYQNDDCFVERYKNNSQFDLYEFYEVKHAFVSDSLIITFYPKEVESLVNVDKMYMHSANALFIITMRLQAFIYNCFSQKGVFLRGGVSNKYCYVKDNFAVGEGLIDSYLVESKIARYPRIALSQDTSSNKKLMEKIRFLSRVMYNDNQLVAKDPVDNVYYLDYLAYNLAIIDISSKHVQARVLADRSGFDAQFESIQLFVKNHANGIKAKLVELNSRIAPLQGKDREAVKKVIDKFEWLKTYHNSLVVKSSLVSKYTIE
;
A
#
# COMPACT_ATOMS: atom_id res chain seq x y z
N MET A 1 16.68 -1.15 9.83
CA MET A 1 16.24 -2.41 9.17
C MET A 1 15.70 -3.40 10.19
N GLU A 2 16.38 -3.65 11.31
CA GLU A 2 15.91 -4.56 12.36
C GLU A 2 14.52 -4.17 12.92
N GLU A 3 14.27 -2.89 13.22
CA GLU A 3 12.94 -2.42 13.68
C GLU A 3 11.82 -2.70 12.65
N ASN A 4 12.12 -2.54 11.36
CA ASN A 4 11.17 -2.81 10.28
C ASN A 4 10.96 -4.32 10.08
N LYS A 5 12.00 -5.13 10.27
CA LYS A 5 11.89 -6.59 10.25
C LYS A 5 11.03 -7.08 11.41
N ALA A 6 11.28 -6.57 12.62
CA ALA A 6 10.50 -6.87 13.81
C ALA A 6 9.00 -6.56 13.63
N LEU A 7 8.65 -5.50 12.87
CA LEU A 7 7.26 -5.20 12.52
C LEU A 7 6.61 -6.34 11.72
N PHE A 8 7.30 -6.86 10.70
CA PHE A 8 6.77 -7.96 9.87
C PHE A 8 6.76 -9.29 10.62
N ASP A 9 7.76 -9.54 11.45
CA ASP A 9 7.81 -10.71 12.33
C ASP A 9 6.64 -10.68 13.32
N TYR A 10 6.36 -9.54 13.97
CA TYR A 10 5.21 -9.36 14.86
C TYR A 10 3.86 -9.56 14.14
N GLN A 11 3.74 -9.08 12.89
CA GLN A 11 2.52 -9.30 12.09
C GLN A 11 2.33 -10.77 11.64
N ASN A 12 3.38 -11.59 11.71
CA ASN A 12 3.34 -13.02 11.43
C ASN A 12 3.37 -13.88 12.71
N ASP A 13 3.29 -13.25 13.89
CA ASP A 13 3.20 -13.95 15.17
C ASP A 13 1.92 -14.79 15.25
N ASP A 14 2.00 -15.91 15.98
CA ASP A 14 0.92 -16.90 16.11
C ASP A 14 -0.42 -16.26 16.50
N CYS A 15 -0.40 -15.21 17.33
CA CYS A 15 -1.63 -14.52 17.74
C CYS A 15 -2.37 -13.84 16.57
N PHE A 16 -1.65 -13.32 15.56
CA PHE A 16 -2.25 -12.74 14.36
C PHE A 16 -2.65 -13.83 13.37
N VAL A 17 -1.83 -14.86 13.23
CA VAL A 17 -2.12 -16.02 12.37
C VAL A 17 -3.43 -16.69 12.79
N GLU A 18 -3.63 -16.92 14.09
CA GLU A 18 -4.86 -17.54 14.62
C GLU A 18 -6.12 -16.67 14.38
N ARG A 19 -5.99 -15.34 14.31
CA ARG A 19 -7.13 -14.47 13.94
C ARG A 19 -7.59 -14.70 12.50
N TYR A 20 -6.67 -14.99 11.58
CA TYR A 20 -7.01 -15.29 10.19
C TYR A 20 -7.58 -16.70 10.04
N LYS A 21 -7.03 -17.70 10.76
CA LYS A 21 -7.56 -19.07 10.75
C LYS A 21 -8.99 -19.18 11.27
N ASN A 22 -9.35 -18.35 12.26
CA ASN A 22 -10.70 -18.31 12.83
C ASN A 22 -11.69 -17.47 11.99
N ASN A 23 -11.27 -16.91 10.84
CA ASN A 23 -12.17 -16.17 9.96
C ASN A 23 -12.90 -17.13 9.00
N SER A 24 -14.21 -17.23 9.13
CA SER A 24 -15.04 -18.13 8.33
C SER A 24 -15.12 -17.79 6.83
N GLN A 25 -14.68 -16.61 6.42
CA GLN A 25 -14.78 -16.17 5.02
C GLN A 25 -13.51 -16.42 4.20
N PHE A 26 -12.32 -16.27 4.80
CA PHE A 26 -11.05 -16.47 4.11
C PHE A 26 -9.87 -16.62 5.09
N ASP A 27 -9.22 -17.78 5.08
CA ASP A 27 -7.95 -18.01 5.78
C ASP A 27 -6.78 -17.76 4.83
N LEU A 28 -6.07 -16.62 5.00
CA LEU A 28 -4.90 -16.29 4.19
C LEU A 28 -3.83 -17.40 4.25
N TYR A 29 -3.61 -18.00 5.42
CA TYR A 29 -2.51 -18.92 5.67
C TYR A 29 -2.83 -20.36 5.26
N GLU A 30 -4.10 -20.70 5.03
CA GLU A 30 -4.48 -21.92 4.34
C GLU A 30 -3.97 -21.89 2.88
N PHE A 31 -4.13 -20.76 2.20
CA PHE A 31 -3.86 -20.65 0.76
C PHE A 31 -2.47 -20.10 0.41
N TYR A 32 -1.85 -19.33 1.32
CA TYR A 32 -0.59 -18.65 1.04
C TYR A 32 0.42 -18.83 2.17
N GLU A 33 1.69 -18.93 1.78
CA GLU A 33 2.82 -18.73 2.68
C GLU A 33 3.38 -17.33 2.45
N VAL A 34 3.30 -16.49 3.49
CA VAL A 34 3.80 -15.11 3.43
C VAL A 34 5.27 -15.12 3.81
N LYS A 35 6.13 -14.68 2.88
CA LYS A 35 7.57 -14.53 3.16
C LYS A 35 8.02 -13.12 2.85
N HIS A 36 9.05 -12.69 3.55
CA HIS A 36 9.67 -11.41 3.30
C HIS A 36 11.19 -11.52 3.46
N ALA A 37 11.91 -10.67 2.76
CA ALA A 37 13.35 -10.51 2.89
C ALA A 37 13.74 -9.05 2.74
N PHE A 38 14.79 -8.65 3.44
CA PHE A 38 15.46 -7.38 3.21
C PHE A 38 16.74 -7.65 2.44
N VAL A 39 16.85 -7.06 1.24
CA VAL A 39 18.04 -7.17 0.40
C VAL A 39 18.49 -5.75 0.08
N SER A 40 19.67 -5.36 0.57
CA SER A 40 20.12 -3.96 0.54
C SER A 40 19.10 -3.02 1.22
N ASP A 41 18.51 -2.11 0.45
CA ASP A 41 17.51 -1.11 0.84
C ASP A 41 16.10 -1.49 0.39
N SER A 42 15.94 -2.67 -0.21
CA SER A 42 14.65 -3.18 -0.69
C SER A 42 14.00 -4.12 0.33
N LEU A 43 12.70 -3.92 0.55
CA LEU A 43 11.83 -4.91 1.17
C LEU A 43 11.16 -5.73 0.07
N ILE A 44 11.37 -7.04 0.09
CA ILE A 44 10.71 -8.00 -0.80
C ILE A 44 9.66 -8.71 0.04
N ILE A 45 8.42 -8.74 -0.45
CA ILE A 45 7.33 -9.52 0.15
C ILE A 45 6.77 -10.42 -0.94
N THR A 46 6.61 -11.71 -0.64
CA THR A 46 6.00 -12.70 -1.53
C THR A 46 4.86 -13.42 -0.82
N PHE A 47 3.85 -13.77 -1.61
CA PHE A 47 2.69 -14.56 -1.19
C PHE A 47 2.73 -15.82 -2.01
N TYR A 48 3.45 -16.80 -1.49
CA TYR A 48 3.67 -18.05 -2.19
C TYR A 48 2.38 -18.87 -2.12
N PRO A 49 1.71 -19.15 -3.25
CA PRO A 49 0.50 -19.96 -3.22
C PRO A 49 0.86 -21.39 -2.79
N LYS A 50 0.12 -21.92 -1.82
CA LYS A 50 0.22 -23.32 -1.41
C LYS A 50 -0.56 -24.19 -2.38
N GLU A 51 -0.11 -25.43 -2.55
CA GLU A 51 -0.92 -26.44 -3.21
C GLU A 51 -2.05 -26.83 -2.25
N VAL A 52 -3.28 -26.50 -2.64
CA VAL A 52 -4.49 -26.77 -1.86
C VAL A 52 -5.43 -27.61 -2.70
N GLU A 53 -5.56 -28.90 -2.39
CA GLU A 53 -6.35 -29.88 -3.16
C GLU A 53 -7.81 -29.46 -3.33
N SER A 54 -8.37 -28.75 -2.35
CA SER A 54 -9.76 -28.28 -2.37
C SER A 54 -9.99 -27.09 -3.32
N LEU A 55 -8.93 -26.43 -3.80
CA LEU A 55 -9.01 -25.24 -4.64
C LEU A 55 -8.96 -25.58 -6.14
N VAL A 56 -9.98 -26.29 -6.61
CA VAL A 56 -10.13 -26.68 -8.03
C VAL A 56 -10.77 -25.61 -8.91
N ASN A 57 -11.39 -24.58 -8.32
CA ASN A 57 -12.13 -23.55 -9.03
C ASN A 57 -11.26 -22.31 -9.31
N VAL A 58 -10.92 -22.09 -10.59
CA VAL A 58 -10.12 -20.95 -11.08
C VAL A 58 -10.70 -19.59 -10.66
N ASP A 59 -12.02 -19.44 -10.65
CA ASP A 59 -12.67 -18.18 -10.26
C ASP A 59 -12.53 -17.89 -8.77
N LYS A 60 -12.53 -18.95 -7.95
CA LYS A 60 -12.25 -18.88 -6.51
C LYS A 60 -10.78 -18.52 -6.26
N MET A 61 -9.84 -19.01 -7.08
CA MET A 61 -8.43 -18.62 -7.01
C MET A 61 -8.24 -17.11 -7.19
N TYR A 62 -8.86 -16.50 -8.21
CA TYR A 62 -8.77 -15.05 -8.41
C TYR A 62 -9.37 -14.25 -7.25
N MET A 63 -10.46 -14.75 -6.64
CA MET A 63 -11.03 -14.12 -5.45
C MET A 63 -10.05 -14.17 -4.28
N HIS A 64 -9.40 -15.32 -4.05
CA HIS A 64 -8.39 -15.46 -3.01
C HIS A 64 -7.16 -14.57 -3.26
N SER A 65 -6.68 -14.46 -4.51
CA SER A 65 -5.58 -13.55 -4.84
C SER A 65 -5.96 -12.08 -4.63
N ALA A 66 -7.20 -11.70 -4.94
CA ALA A 66 -7.69 -10.35 -4.67
C ALA A 66 -7.77 -10.09 -3.15
N ASN A 67 -8.35 -11.00 -2.37
CA ASN A 67 -8.38 -10.91 -0.90
C ASN A 67 -6.98 -10.81 -0.30
N ALA A 68 -6.03 -11.60 -0.80
CA ALA A 68 -4.63 -11.52 -0.40
C ALA A 68 -4.10 -10.09 -0.62
N LEU A 69 -4.26 -9.51 -1.81
CA LEU A 69 -3.82 -8.12 -2.09
C LEU A 69 -4.38 -7.09 -1.09
N PHE A 70 -5.65 -7.21 -0.69
CA PHE A 70 -6.22 -6.35 0.34
C PHE A 70 -5.52 -6.49 1.68
N ILE A 71 -5.38 -7.72 2.19
CA ILE A 71 -4.72 -7.99 3.47
C ILE A 71 -3.26 -7.51 3.44
N ILE A 72 -2.58 -7.66 2.30
CA ILE A 72 -1.21 -7.19 2.11
C ILE A 72 -1.14 -5.69 2.21
N THR A 73 -2.07 -5.00 1.53
CA THR A 73 -2.09 -3.55 1.56
C THR A 73 -2.33 -3.04 2.97
N MET A 74 -3.18 -3.71 3.76
CA MET A 74 -3.37 -3.44 5.19
C MET A 74 -2.08 -3.58 5.98
N ARG A 75 -1.34 -4.67 5.77
CA ARG A 75 -0.07 -4.94 6.47
C ARG A 75 1.03 -3.95 6.09
N LEU A 76 1.08 -3.59 4.80
CA LEU A 76 2.01 -2.57 4.28
C LEU A 76 1.77 -1.19 4.88
N GLN A 77 0.57 -0.87 5.35
CA GLN A 77 0.29 0.47 5.90
C GLN A 77 1.13 0.80 7.11
N ALA A 78 1.34 -0.17 8.01
CA ALA A 78 2.19 0.03 9.18
C ALA A 78 3.65 0.31 8.77
N PHE A 79 4.13 -0.41 7.75
CA PHE A 79 5.47 -0.20 7.22
C PHE A 79 5.62 1.16 6.53
N ILE A 80 4.65 1.52 5.67
CA ILE A 80 4.59 2.83 5.01
C ILE A 80 4.57 3.95 6.06
N TYR A 81 3.72 3.80 7.09
CA TYR A 81 3.62 4.75 8.20
C TYR A 81 4.95 4.95 8.91
N ASN A 82 5.63 3.86 9.31
CA ASN A 82 6.93 3.95 9.98
C ASN A 82 7.98 4.64 9.10
N CYS A 83 7.99 4.36 7.79
CA CYS A 83 8.93 4.97 6.86
C CYS A 83 8.79 6.50 6.81
N PHE A 84 7.58 7.03 6.62
CA PHE A 84 7.41 8.47 6.52
C PHE A 84 7.40 9.16 7.90
N SER A 85 6.89 8.52 8.95
CA SER A 85 6.76 9.15 10.27
C SER A 85 8.07 9.20 11.04
N GLN A 86 8.90 8.16 10.95
CA GLN A 86 10.16 8.08 11.71
C GLN A 86 11.38 8.52 10.90
N LYS A 87 11.36 8.28 9.58
CA LYS A 87 12.53 8.52 8.71
C LYS A 87 12.28 9.62 7.67
N GLY A 88 11.05 10.11 7.51
CA GLY A 88 10.71 11.05 6.45
C GLY A 88 10.91 10.47 5.05
N VAL A 89 10.85 9.14 4.91
CA VAL A 89 11.06 8.41 3.66
C VAL A 89 9.70 7.94 3.12
N PHE A 90 9.46 8.22 1.85
CA PHE A 90 8.28 7.73 1.14
C PHE A 90 8.68 6.63 0.19
N LEU A 91 7.88 5.55 0.20
CA LEU A 91 8.22 4.32 -0.48
C LEU A 91 7.79 4.35 -1.94
N ARG A 92 8.53 3.57 -2.72
CA ARG A 92 8.22 3.21 -4.09
C ARG A 92 8.33 1.69 -4.20
N GLY A 93 7.46 1.08 -5.01
CA GLY A 93 7.46 -0.37 -5.18
C GLY A 93 6.90 -0.82 -6.51
N GLY A 94 7.05 -2.10 -6.79
CA GLY A 94 6.42 -2.80 -7.90
C GLY A 94 5.74 -4.09 -7.43
N VAL A 95 4.54 -4.36 -7.95
CA VAL A 95 3.77 -5.57 -7.68
C VAL A 95 3.69 -6.41 -8.94
N SER A 96 4.14 -7.66 -8.83
CA SER A 96 4.03 -8.68 -9.86
C SER A 96 3.22 -9.86 -9.34
N ASN A 97 2.47 -10.50 -10.24
CA ASN A 97 1.76 -11.75 -9.99
C ASN A 97 2.56 -12.98 -10.45
N LYS A 98 3.82 -12.79 -10.84
CA LYS A 98 4.73 -13.86 -11.24
C LYS A 98 5.43 -14.47 -10.04
N TYR A 99 6.02 -15.63 -10.27
CA TYR A 99 6.69 -16.41 -9.24
C TYR A 99 7.85 -15.66 -8.58
N CYS A 100 7.89 -15.66 -7.25
CA CYS A 100 9.01 -15.17 -6.45
C CYS A 100 9.21 -16.10 -5.25
N TYR A 101 10.38 -16.75 -5.21
CA TYR A 101 10.83 -17.55 -4.09
C TYR A 101 11.65 -16.67 -3.15
N VAL A 102 11.31 -16.69 -1.87
CA VAL A 102 12.07 -16.02 -0.81
C VAL A 102 12.40 -17.06 0.25
N LYS A 103 13.67 -17.09 0.68
CA LYS A 103 14.13 -17.88 1.81
C LYS A 103 15.27 -17.14 2.49
N ASP A 104 15.10 -16.82 3.77
CA ASP A 104 16.06 -16.05 4.56
C ASP A 104 16.42 -14.71 3.87
N ASN A 105 17.70 -14.51 3.54
CA ASN A 105 18.19 -13.32 2.82
C ASN A 105 18.30 -13.54 1.31
N PHE A 106 17.72 -14.62 0.78
CA PHE A 106 17.77 -14.99 -0.63
C PHE A 106 16.39 -14.83 -1.27
N ALA A 107 16.34 -14.13 -2.39
CA ALA A 107 15.12 -13.94 -3.18
C ALA A 107 15.43 -14.14 -4.66
N VAL A 108 14.64 -14.97 -5.34
CA VAL A 108 14.83 -15.28 -6.77
C VAL A 108 13.49 -15.57 -7.44
N GLY A 109 13.36 -15.18 -8.70
CA GLY A 109 12.19 -15.48 -9.53
C GLY A 109 11.86 -14.34 -10.49
N GLU A 110 11.08 -14.66 -11.51
CA GLU A 110 10.66 -13.69 -12.51
C GLU A 110 9.85 -12.53 -11.89
N GLY A 111 9.05 -12.83 -10.86
CA GLY A 111 8.28 -11.81 -10.13
C GLY A 111 9.14 -10.80 -9.40
N LEU A 112 10.30 -11.21 -8.86
CA LEU A 112 11.23 -10.27 -8.24
C LEU A 112 11.80 -9.30 -9.27
N ILE A 113 12.25 -9.83 -10.41
CA ILE A 113 12.82 -9.03 -11.50
C ILE A 113 11.78 -8.08 -12.07
N ASP A 114 10.57 -8.57 -12.34
CA ASP A 114 9.45 -7.78 -12.86
C ASP A 114 9.04 -6.67 -11.89
N SER A 115 8.86 -6.98 -10.60
CA SER A 115 8.60 -5.98 -9.56
C SER A 115 9.70 -4.92 -9.47
N TYR A 116 10.97 -5.32 -9.54
CA TYR A 116 12.10 -4.38 -9.53
C TYR A 116 12.12 -3.48 -10.78
N LEU A 117 11.80 -4.01 -11.96
CA LEU A 117 11.70 -3.24 -13.19
C LEU A 117 10.53 -2.25 -13.13
N VAL A 118 9.40 -2.66 -12.56
CA VAL A 118 8.26 -1.77 -12.31
C VAL A 118 8.66 -0.64 -11.36
N GLU A 119 9.29 -0.96 -10.24
CA GLU A 119 9.76 0.04 -9.28
C GLU A 119 10.74 1.03 -9.93
N SER A 120 11.75 0.54 -10.63
CA SER A 120 12.84 1.36 -11.16
C SER A 120 12.45 2.18 -12.38
N LYS A 121 11.61 1.65 -13.28
CA LYS A 121 11.31 2.25 -14.60
C LYS A 121 9.90 2.84 -14.72
N ILE A 122 8.91 2.29 -14.00
CA ILE A 122 7.49 2.62 -14.16
C ILE A 122 6.97 3.49 -13.00
N ALA A 123 7.33 3.15 -11.76
CA ALA A 123 6.99 3.96 -10.60
C ALA A 123 7.90 5.21 -10.55
N ARG A 124 7.61 6.22 -11.38
CA ARG A 124 8.37 7.48 -11.39
C ARG A 124 8.24 8.24 -10.07
N TYR A 125 7.09 8.09 -9.42
CA TYR A 125 6.69 8.76 -8.18
C TYR A 125 6.70 7.80 -6.97
N PRO A 126 6.61 8.31 -5.72
CA PRO A 126 6.53 7.50 -4.49
C PRO A 126 5.19 6.75 -4.38
N ARG A 127 5.04 5.72 -5.19
CA ARG A 127 3.86 4.84 -5.27
C ARG A 127 4.28 3.39 -5.47
N ILE A 128 3.39 2.46 -5.15
CA ILE A 128 3.59 1.03 -5.39
C ILE A 128 2.80 0.65 -6.63
N ALA A 129 3.49 0.54 -7.78
CA ALA A 129 2.87 0.33 -9.08
C ALA A 129 2.65 -1.15 -9.38
N LEU A 130 1.63 -1.48 -10.17
CA LEU A 130 1.38 -2.82 -10.67
C LEU A 130 2.14 -3.04 -11.97
N SER A 131 2.68 -4.24 -12.16
CA SER A 131 3.21 -4.68 -13.45
C SER A 131 2.13 -4.70 -14.53
N GLN A 132 2.57 -4.69 -15.79
CA GLN A 132 1.66 -4.79 -16.93
C GLN A 132 0.89 -6.12 -16.90
N ASP A 133 1.55 -7.22 -16.56
CA ASP A 133 0.93 -8.55 -16.49
C ASP A 133 -0.11 -8.63 -15.36
N THR A 134 0.12 -7.95 -14.24
CA THR A 134 -0.85 -7.87 -13.14
C THR A 134 -2.03 -6.97 -13.52
N SER A 135 -1.78 -5.78 -14.05
CA SER A 135 -2.83 -4.80 -14.36
C SER A 135 -3.65 -5.15 -15.61
N SER A 136 -3.12 -5.94 -16.53
CA SER A 136 -3.84 -6.45 -17.70
C SER A 136 -4.64 -7.72 -17.43
N ASN A 137 -4.45 -8.36 -16.27
CA ASN A 137 -5.22 -9.53 -15.86
C ASN A 137 -6.66 -9.16 -15.52
N LYS A 138 -7.55 -9.24 -16.52
CA LYS A 138 -8.95 -8.82 -16.41
C LYS A 138 -9.68 -9.49 -15.26
N LYS A 139 -9.54 -10.81 -15.09
CA LYS A 139 -10.21 -11.58 -14.03
C LYS A 139 -9.78 -11.13 -12.63
N LEU A 140 -8.47 -10.99 -12.40
CA LEU A 140 -7.95 -10.47 -11.13
C LEU A 140 -8.47 -9.06 -10.85
N MET A 141 -8.36 -8.17 -11.83
CA MET A 141 -8.80 -6.78 -11.70
C MET A 141 -10.31 -6.66 -11.47
N GLU A 142 -11.12 -7.56 -12.05
CA GLU A 142 -12.55 -7.66 -11.78
C GLU A 142 -12.84 -8.06 -10.33
N LYS A 143 -12.13 -9.06 -9.78
CA LYS A 143 -12.29 -9.45 -8.37
C LYS A 143 -11.81 -8.35 -7.42
N ILE A 144 -10.72 -7.65 -7.73
CA ILE A 144 -10.26 -6.49 -6.95
C ILE A 144 -11.32 -5.37 -6.93
N ARG A 145 -11.91 -5.04 -8.08
CA ARG A 145 -12.99 -4.03 -8.17
C ARG A 145 -14.24 -4.49 -7.42
N PHE A 146 -14.61 -5.75 -7.54
CA PHE A 146 -15.75 -6.32 -6.83
C PHE A 146 -15.58 -6.18 -5.30
N LEU A 147 -14.42 -6.57 -4.76
CA LEU A 147 -14.12 -6.43 -3.34
C LEU A 147 -14.07 -4.96 -2.91
N SER A 148 -13.46 -4.08 -3.71
CA SER A 148 -13.44 -2.63 -3.47
C SER A 148 -14.87 -2.08 -3.30
N ARG A 149 -15.79 -2.47 -4.19
CA ARG A 149 -17.20 -2.04 -4.12
C ARG A 149 -17.91 -2.58 -2.89
N VAL A 150 -17.81 -3.89 -2.64
CA VAL A 150 -18.59 -4.57 -1.59
C VAL A 150 -18.09 -4.20 -0.20
N MET A 151 -16.78 -4.05 -0.02
CA MET A 151 -16.18 -3.87 1.31
C MET A 151 -15.82 -2.41 1.61
N TYR A 152 -15.62 -1.57 0.59
CA TYR A 152 -15.00 -0.24 0.76
C TYR A 152 -15.74 0.90 0.05
N ASN A 153 -17.04 0.75 -0.23
CA ASN A 153 -17.91 1.81 -0.76
C ASN A 153 -17.37 2.42 -2.08
N ASP A 154 -17.01 1.56 -3.02
CA ASP A 154 -16.40 1.90 -4.32
C ASP A 154 -15.02 2.60 -4.24
N ASN A 155 -14.44 2.79 -3.05
CA ASN A 155 -13.06 3.22 -2.93
C ASN A 155 -12.14 2.11 -3.45
N GLN A 156 -11.43 2.41 -4.53
CA GLN A 156 -10.59 1.43 -5.20
C GLN A 156 -9.24 1.31 -4.48
N LEU A 157 -8.91 0.09 -4.04
CA LEU A 157 -7.56 -0.23 -3.55
C LEU A 157 -6.49 0.00 -4.62
N VAL A 158 -6.88 -0.13 -5.88
CA VAL A 158 -6.02 0.08 -7.04
C VAL A 158 -6.54 1.26 -7.83
N ALA A 159 -5.77 2.34 -7.85
CA ALA A 159 -6.07 3.53 -8.67
C ALA A 159 -5.26 3.49 -9.97
N LYS A 160 -5.69 4.31 -10.94
CA LYS A 160 -4.96 4.57 -12.17
C LYS A 160 -4.58 6.04 -12.22
N ASP A 161 -3.30 6.34 -12.37
CA ASP A 161 -2.84 7.72 -12.50
C ASP A 161 -3.25 8.25 -13.88
N PRO A 162 -4.01 9.37 -13.96
CA PRO A 162 -4.47 9.90 -15.24
C PRO A 162 -3.34 10.51 -16.08
N VAL A 163 -2.21 10.87 -15.47
CA VAL A 163 -1.09 11.52 -16.15
C VAL A 163 -0.25 10.51 -16.94
N ASP A 164 0.07 9.36 -16.33
CA ASP A 164 0.94 8.36 -16.94
C ASP A 164 0.29 6.98 -17.14
N ASN A 165 -1.01 6.86 -16.86
CA ASN A 165 -1.83 5.66 -17.04
C ASN A 165 -1.37 4.42 -16.22
N VAL A 166 -0.52 4.61 -15.22
CA VAL A 166 -0.01 3.51 -14.39
C VAL A 166 -1.02 3.15 -13.30
N TYR A 167 -1.27 1.85 -13.13
CA TYR A 167 -2.03 1.33 -11.99
C TYR A 167 -1.15 1.22 -10.75
N TYR A 168 -1.66 1.60 -9.59
CA TYR A 168 -0.92 1.58 -8.33
C TYR A 168 -1.83 1.30 -7.12
N LEU A 169 -1.23 0.83 -6.03
CA LEU A 169 -1.93 0.63 -4.75
C LEU A 169 -2.21 1.99 -4.09
N ASP A 170 -3.48 2.31 -3.93
CA ASP A 170 -3.97 3.54 -3.31
C ASP A 170 -4.15 3.36 -1.80
N TYR A 171 -3.03 3.29 -1.09
CA TYR A 171 -3.01 3.06 0.35
C TYR A 171 -3.67 4.20 1.15
N LEU A 172 -3.65 5.44 0.64
CA LEU A 172 -4.30 6.56 1.31
C LEU A 172 -5.82 6.52 1.12
N ALA A 173 -6.32 6.23 -0.08
CA ALA A 173 -7.75 6.06 -0.29
C ALA A 173 -8.31 4.92 0.58
N TYR A 174 -7.57 3.81 0.72
CA TYR A 174 -7.94 2.75 1.65
C TYR A 174 -8.11 3.24 3.09
N ASN A 175 -7.17 4.02 3.62
CA ASN A 175 -7.27 4.60 4.96
C ASN A 175 -8.52 5.49 5.09
N LEU A 176 -8.79 6.32 4.10
CA LEU A 176 -9.92 7.25 4.13
C LEU A 176 -11.27 6.51 4.02
N ALA A 177 -11.33 5.43 3.24
CA ALA A 177 -12.52 4.58 3.09
C ALA A 177 -12.99 4.00 4.43
N ILE A 178 -12.05 3.70 5.33
CA ILE A 178 -12.35 3.16 6.65
C ILE A 178 -13.10 4.16 7.52
N ILE A 179 -12.86 5.46 7.38
CA ILE A 179 -13.48 6.52 8.19
C ILE A 179 -14.58 7.27 7.44
N ASP A 180 -14.94 6.81 6.24
CA ASP A 180 -15.96 7.44 5.41
C ASP A 180 -17.36 7.19 5.98
N ILE A 181 -17.85 8.13 6.80
CA ILE A 181 -19.18 8.08 7.40
C ILE A 181 -20.32 8.20 6.39
N SER A 182 -20.05 8.45 5.10
CA SER A 182 -21.07 8.34 4.04
C SER A 182 -21.36 6.88 3.68
N SER A 183 -20.44 5.96 4.00
CA SER A 183 -20.60 4.52 3.80
C SER A 183 -21.57 3.92 4.81
N LYS A 184 -22.60 3.22 4.34
CA LYS A 184 -23.53 2.46 5.19
C LYS A 184 -22.81 1.41 6.04
N HIS A 185 -21.73 0.82 5.53
CA HIS A 185 -20.93 -0.15 6.28
C HIS A 185 -20.22 0.51 7.47
N VAL A 186 -19.62 1.68 7.25
CA VAL A 186 -18.96 2.44 8.31
C VAL A 186 -19.98 2.94 9.32
N GLN A 187 -21.15 3.43 8.88
CA GLN A 187 -22.24 3.83 9.78
C GLN A 187 -22.71 2.67 10.66
N ALA A 188 -22.93 1.49 10.08
CA ALA A 188 -23.31 0.30 10.84
C ALA A 188 -22.25 -0.08 11.89
N ARG A 189 -20.97 0.03 11.54
CA ARG A 189 -19.86 -0.20 12.48
C ARG A 189 -19.82 0.84 13.60
N VAL A 190 -20.01 2.13 13.30
CA VAL A 190 -20.07 3.20 14.31
C VAL A 190 -21.19 2.93 15.32
N LEU A 191 -22.34 2.44 14.86
CA LEU A 191 -23.48 2.08 15.72
C LEU A 191 -23.21 0.82 16.56
N ALA A 192 -22.49 -0.16 15.99
CA ALA A 192 -22.19 -1.42 16.68
C ALA A 192 -21.03 -1.30 17.69
N ASP A 193 -19.99 -0.52 17.36
CA ASP A 193 -18.79 -0.33 18.19
C ASP A 193 -18.23 1.08 17.99
N ARG A 194 -18.78 2.02 18.76
CA ARG A 194 -18.34 3.42 18.71
C ARG A 194 -16.90 3.60 19.19
N SER A 195 -16.52 2.92 20.27
CA SER A 195 -15.17 2.98 20.83
C SER A 195 -14.11 2.49 19.86
N GLY A 196 -14.34 1.35 19.18
CA GLY A 196 -13.43 0.82 18.19
C GLY A 196 -13.33 1.71 16.96
N PHE A 197 -14.44 2.34 16.54
CA PHE A 197 -14.40 3.36 15.50
C PHE A 197 -13.55 4.56 15.90
N ASP A 198 -13.75 5.12 17.10
CA ASP A 198 -13.02 6.31 17.55
C ASP A 198 -11.50 6.03 17.64
N ALA A 199 -11.11 4.87 18.16
CA ALA A 199 -9.70 4.44 18.19
C ALA A 199 -9.09 4.30 16.78
N GLN A 200 -9.84 3.73 15.83
CA GLN A 200 -9.39 3.60 14.45
C GLN A 200 -9.31 4.96 13.74
N PHE A 201 -10.27 5.85 14.03
CA PHE A 201 -10.28 7.21 13.51
C PHE A 201 -9.06 8.00 13.99
N GLU A 202 -8.71 7.92 15.28
CA GLU A 202 -7.49 8.55 15.81
C GLU A 202 -6.23 8.06 15.10
N SER A 203 -6.11 6.74 14.88
CA SER A 203 -4.98 6.16 14.16
C SER A 203 -4.88 6.69 12.72
N ILE A 204 -6.01 6.77 12.00
CA ILE A 204 -6.04 7.27 10.61
C ILE A 204 -5.78 8.77 10.56
N GLN A 205 -6.32 9.52 11.52
CA GLN A 205 -6.06 10.96 11.64
C GLN A 205 -4.56 11.22 11.84
N LEU A 206 -3.91 10.43 12.70
CA LEU A 206 -2.47 10.50 12.91
C LEU A 206 -1.69 10.13 11.65
N PHE A 207 -2.11 9.08 10.93
CA PHE A 207 -1.53 8.69 9.65
C PHE A 207 -1.56 9.85 8.64
N VAL A 208 -2.74 10.44 8.41
CA VAL A 208 -2.94 11.53 7.45
C VAL A 208 -2.12 12.76 7.84
N LYS A 209 -2.15 13.14 9.12
CA LYS A 209 -1.37 14.26 9.65
C LYS A 209 0.13 14.05 9.44
N ASN A 210 0.66 12.88 9.78
CA ASN A 210 2.09 12.59 9.67
C ASN A 210 2.53 12.46 8.21
N HIS A 211 1.67 11.93 7.35
CA HIS A 211 1.89 11.92 5.90
C HIS A 211 2.02 13.35 5.35
N ALA A 212 1.11 14.25 5.74
CA ALA A 212 1.16 15.66 5.35
C ALA A 212 2.43 16.36 5.84
N ASN A 213 2.77 16.18 7.12
CA ASN A 213 3.96 16.75 7.74
C ASN A 213 5.25 16.27 7.07
N GLY A 214 5.34 14.97 6.77
CA GLY A 214 6.51 14.40 6.10
C GLY A 214 6.73 14.98 4.70
N ILE A 215 5.66 15.17 3.92
CA ILE A 215 5.74 15.83 2.60
C ILE A 215 6.19 17.28 2.76
N LYS A 216 5.53 18.04 3.64
CA LYS A 216 5.82 19.47 3.86
C LYS A 216 7.27 19.68 4.29
N ALA A 217 7.72 18.93 5.28
CA ALA A 217 9.10 19.01 5.79
C ALA A 217 10.12 18.73 4.67
N LYS A 218 9.88 17.71 3.85
CA LYS A 218 10.79 17.36 2.75
C LYS A 218 10.79 18.41 1.63
N LEU A 219 9.64 18.96 1.27
CA LEU A 219 9.56 20.05 0.29
C LEU A 219 10.32 21.30 0.77
N VAL A 220 10.19 21.68 2.05
CA VAL A 220 10.96 22.78 2.64
C VAL A 220 12.46 22.51 2.56
N GLU A 221 12.90 21.33 3.00
CA GLU A 221 14.31 20.91 2.93
C GLU A 221 14.88 20.99 1.50
N LEU A 222 14.16 20.41 0.53
CA LEU A 222 14.60 20.35 -0.87
C LEU A 222 14.62 21.75 -1.52
N ASN A 223 13.65 22.61 -1.20
CA ASN A 223 13.60 23.98 -1.72
C ASN A 223 14.72 24.86 -1.13
N SER A 224 15.09 24.67 0.14
CA SER A 224 16.28 25.32 0.69
C SER A 224 17.57 24.79 0.04
N ARG A 225 17.64 23.48 -0.22
CA ARG A 225 18.81 22.83 -0.83
C ARG A 225 19.02 23.20 -2.29
N ILE A 226 17.96 23.42 -3.08
CA ILE A 226 18.08 23.72 -4.52
C ILE A 226 18.56 25.15 -4.79
N ALA A 227 18.30 26.10 -3.89
CA ALA A 227 18.60 27.52 -4.08
C ALA A 227 20.06 27.84 -4.46
N PRO A 228 21.10 27.25 -3.81
CA PRO A 228 22.49 27.51 -4.19
C PRO A 228 23.00 26.67 -5.37
N LEU A 229 22.24 25.68 -5.86
CA LEU A 229 22.74 24.73 -6.86
C LEU A 229 22.61 25.27 -8.29
N GLN A 230 23.54 24.84 -9.16
CA GLN A 230 23.52 25.15 -10.59
C GLN A 230 23.75 23.89 -11.44
N GLY A 231 23.48 24.01 -12.74
CA GLY A 231 23.71 22.93 -13.71
C GLY A 231 23.03 21.61 -13.33
N LYS A 232 23.76 20.50 -13.48
CA LYS A 232 23.25 19.13 -13.30
C LYS A 232 22.76 18.84 -11.88
N ASP A 233 23.38 19.42 -10.85
CA ASP A 233 22.98 19.19 -9.47
C ASP A 233 21.62 19.83 -9.16
N ARG A 234 21.37 21.02 -9.73
CA ARG A 234 20.07 21.69 -9.63
C ARG A 234 18.98 20.87 -10.31
N GLU A 235 19.25 20.34 -11.51
CA GLU A 235 18.32 19.49 -12.24
C GLU A 235 18.00 18.19 -11.48
N ALA A 236 19.01 17.58 -10.85
CA ALA A 236 18.82 16.37 -10.05
C ALA A 236 17.90 16.63 -8.86
N VAL A 237 18.11 17.70 -8.10
CA VAL A 237 17.24 18.08 -6.98
C VAL A 237 15.84 18.46 -7.46
N LYS A 238 15.73 19.15 -8.60
CA LYS A 238 14.42 19.53 -9.18
C LYS A 238 13.56 18.30 -9.48
N LYS A 239 14.14 17.25 -10.04
CA LYS A 239 13.44 15.96 -10.25
C LYS A 239 12.94 15.33 -8.95
N VAL A 240 13.65 15.52 -7.84
CA VAL A 240 13.20 15.03 -6.52
C VAL A 240 12.06 15.88 -5.99
N ILE A 241 12.13 17.22 -6.13
CA ILE A 241 11.03 18.13 -5.76
C ILE A 241 9.76 17.74 -6.52
N ASP A 242 9.85 17.52 -7.84
CA ASP A 242 8.69 17.18 -8.66
C ASP A 242 8.01 15.87 -8.21
N LYS A 243 8.78 14.92 -7.64
CA LYS A 243 8.20 13.71 -7.03
C LYS A 243 7.40 13.99 -5.76
N PHE A 244 7.87 14.93 -4.94
CA PHE A 244 7.17 15.33 -3.73
C PHE A 244 5.97 16.25 -4.03
N GLU A 245 6.01 17.02 -5.11
CA GLU A 245 4.85 17.78 -5.59
C GLU A 245 3.75 16.86 -6.12
N TRP A 246 4.11 15.79 -6.83
CA TRP A 246 3.15 14.73 -7.18
C TRP A 246 2.53 14.12 -5.93
N LEU A 247 3.35 13.81 -4.91
CA LEU A 247 2.87 13.21 -3.67
C LEU A 247 1.97 14.15 -2.86
N LYS A 248 2.27 15.46 -2.86
CA LYS A 248 1.40 16.52 -2.31
C LYS A 248 0.06 16.53 -3.03
N THR A 249 0.07 16.46 -4.36
CA THR A 249 -1.12 16.45 -5.19
C THR A 249 -1.97 15.20 -4.91
N TYR A 250 -1.36 14.02 -4.88
CA TYR A 250 -1.99 12.76 -4.51
C TYR A 250 -2.67 12.87 -3.13
N HIS A 251 -1.92 13.32 -2.11
CA HIS A 251 -2.44 13.50 -0.76
C HIS A 251 -3.65 14.44 -0.73
N ASN A 252 -3.51 15.65 -1.27
CA ASN A 252 -4.56 16.67 -1.23
C ASN A 252 -5.80 16.22 -1.99
N SER A 253 -5.64 15.58 -3.16
CA SER A 253 -6.75 15.13 -4.00
C SER A 253 -7.68 14.14 -3.30
N LEU A 254 -7.17 13.41 -2.31
CA LEU A 254 -7.91 12.45 -1.52
C LEU A 254 -8.40 13.07 -0.21
N VAL A 255 -7.51 13.74 0.53
CA VAL A 255 -7.79 14.28 1.87
C VAL A 255 -8.84 15.40 1.84
N VAL A 256 -8.86 16.23 0.79
CA VAL A 256 -9.86 17.30 0.64
C VAL A 256 -11.30 16.78 0.59
N LYS A 257 -11.49 15.53 0.17
CA LYS A 257 -12.82 14.90 0.03
C LYS A 257 -13.42 14.48 1.37
N SER A 258 -12.62 14.38 2.43
CA SER A 258 -13.08 13.96 3.75
C SER A 258 -13.11 15.13 4.72
N SER A 259 -14.31 15.52 5.16
CA SER A 259 -14.49 16.61 6.13
C SER A 259 -13.81 16.35 7.49
N LEU A 260 -13.54 15.09 7.83
CA LEU A 260 -12.92 14.71 9.10
C LEU A 260 -11.41 14.99 9.14
N VAL A 261 -10.76 15.03 7.97
CA VAL A 261 -9.30 15.17 7.86
C VAL A 261 -8.85 16.24 6.87
N SER A 262 -9.78 16.95 6.21
CA SER A 262 -9.47 17.99 5.21
C SER A 262 -8.54 19.09 5.73
N LYS A 263 -8.54 19.37 7.04
CA LYS A 263 -7.58 20.30 7.68
C LYS A 263 -6.11 19.93 7.52
N TYR A 264 -5.79 18.71 7.08
CA TYR A 264 -4.43 18.24 6.84
C TYR A 264 -3.99 18.36 5.38
N THR A 265 -4.78 19.01 4.51
CA THR A 265 -4.30 19.38 3.18
C THR A 265 -3.06 20.29 3.29
N ILE A 266 -2.13 20.10 2.38
CA ILE A 266 -0.85 20.82 2.33
C ILE A 266 -1.00 22.01 1.39
N GLU A 267 -0.61 23.20 1.84
CA GLU A 267 -0.51 24.41 1.03
C GLU A 267 0.61 24.32 -0.04
#